data_AF-A0A845S8M8-F1
#
_entry.id   AF-A0A845S8M8-F1
#
_cell.length_a   1.000
_cell.length_b   1.000
_cell.length_c   1.000
_cell.angle_alpha   90.00
_cell.angle_beta   90.00
_cell.angle_gamma   90.00
#
_symmetry.space_group_name_H-M   'P 1'
#
loop_
_entity.id
_entity.type
_entity.pdbx_description
1 polymer ?
#
loop_
_entity_poly.entity_id
_entity_poly.type
_entity_poly.pdbx_seq_one_letter_code
_entity_poly.pdbx_strand_id
1 'polypeptide(L)'
;VYISNITQNKVKFNFSLNGKFYSSLNDFIRQNKNSTDSEQIVLDLFNAQINSLVHENLFNEWGVMPLLTLNSRGFAICGRQSEIFCQIAKNAGFPSRKISLNGHVVSEIFYYDKWHLFDVDRKTYFKSNNTILSYEKLIKDPLLFNQKRSKNYIANVTTIFKKYNKKFTTTNDNKFINIKKNNTDTFLLSIPPNSIFAFPFLPDYKTDFYPYNTKAKLFVPNGFNGTIRNPLILINVEGTGEIKINNVKFTIPK
;
A
#
# COMPACT_ATOMS: atom_id res chain seq x y z
N VAL A 1 -10.34 1.87 21.13
CA VAL A 1 -9.56 0.88 21.92
C VAL A 1 -8.42 1.60 22.61
N TYR A 2 -8.22 1.31 23.89
CA TYR A 2 -7.09 1.81 24.69
C TYR A 2 -6.27 0.61 25.16
N ILE A 3 -4.98 0.62 24.90
CA ILE A 3 -4.03 -0.43 25.31
C ILE A 3 -3.01 0.23 26.23
N SER A 4 -3.06 -0.15 27.51
CA SER A 4 -2.17 0.38 28.54
C SER A 4 -1.01 -0.58 28.79
N ASN A 5 0.22 -0.08 28.68
CA ASN A 5 1.38 -0.82 29.16
C ASN A 5 1.61 -0.51 30.64
N ILE A 6 1.06 -1.36 31.52
CA ILE A 6 1.21 -1.23 32.98
C ILE A 6 2.53 -1.79 33.52
N THR A 7 3.44 -2.21 32.64
CA THR A 7 4.71 -2.84 33.01
C THR A 7 5.87 -1.85 32.97
N GLN A 8 6.98 -2.23 33.58
CA GLN A 8 8.24 -1.48 33.51
C GLN A 8 9.05 -1.74 32.24
N ASN A 9 8.54 -2.60 31.34
CA ASN A 9 9.22 -2.98 30.11
C ASN A 9 8.49 -2.43 28.90
N LYS A 10 9.21 -2.28 27.79
CA LYS A 10 8.61 -2.00 26.48
C LYS A 10 7.75 -3.19 26.04
N VAL A 11 6.53 -2.93 25.62
CA VAL A 11 5.62 -3.96 25.08
C VAL A 11 5.53 -3.82 23.57
N LYS A 12 5.59 -4.96 22.88
CA LYS A 12 5.40 -5.06 21.44
C LYS A 12 4.13 -5.85 21.15
N PHE A 13 3.28 -5.33 20.28
CA PHE A 13 2.03 -5.98 19.92
C PHE A 13 1.62 -5.62 18.49
N ASN A 14 0.83 -6.49 17.88
CA ASN A 14 -0.02 -6.16 16.76
C ASN A 14 -1.48 -6.19 17.26
N PHE A 15 -2.39 -5.57 16.53
CA PHE A 15 -3.82 -5.70 16.80
C PHE A 15 -4.55 -5.67 15.47
N SER A 16 -5.74 -6.28 15.43
CA SER A 16 -6.68 -6.12 14.32
C SER A 16 -7.95 -5.47 14.83
N LEU A 17 -8.51 -4.56 14.06
CA LEU A 17 -9.79 -3.91 14.35
C LEU A 17 -10.64 -3.90 13.09
N ASN A 18 -11.83 -4.49 13.15
CA ASN A 18 -12.78 -4.56 12.02
C ASN A 18 -12.16 -5.09 10.71
N GLY A 19 -11.32 -6.13 10.79
CA GLY A 19 -10.63 -6.68 9.61
C GLY A 19 -9.59 -5.74 9.00
N LYS A 20 -9.08 -4.77 9.77
CA LYS A 20 -7.97 -3.88 9.41
C LYS A 20 -6.75 -4.17 10.29
N PHE A 21 -5.60 -3.58 9.92
CA PHE A 21 -4.28 -3.79 10.50
C PHE A 21 -3.72 -5.20 10.28
N TYR A 22 -3.11 -5.39 9.12
CA TYR A 22 -2.44 -6.63 8.78
C TYR A 22 -1.11 -6.74 9.55
N SER A 23 -0.91 -7.85 10.24
CA SER A 23 0.31 -8.13 11.00
C SER A 23 1.53 -8.39 10.10
N SER A 24 1.29 -8.91 8.88
CA SER A 24 2.29 -9.22 7.87
C SER A 24 1.67 -9.18 6.46
N LEU A 25 2.48 -9.23 5.40
CA LEU A 25 1.94 -9.35 4.04
C LEU A 25 1.22 -10.70 3.83
N ASN A 26 1.68 -11.76 4.50
CA ASN A 26 1.02 -13.07 4.47
C ASN A 26 -0.34 -13.04 5.18
N ASP A 27 -0.48 -12.21 6.20
CA ASP A 27 -1.77 -11.96 6.86
C ASP A 27 -2.74 -11.23 5.92
N PHE A 28 -2.27 -10.20 5.20
CA PHE A 28 -3.05 -9.56 4.13
C PHE A 28 -3.53 -10.59 3.10
N ILE A 29 -2.63 -11.45 2.62
CA ILE A 29 -2.96 -12.46 1.62
C ILE A 29 -4.00 -13.44 2.15
N ARG A 30 -3.79 -13.98 3.36
CA ARG A 30 -4.71 -14.94 3.98
C ARG A 30 -6.11 -14.36 4.19
N GLN A 31 -6.22 -13.09 4.60
CA GLN A 31 -7.51 -12.46 4.87
C GLN A 31 -8.28 -12.08 3.59
N ASN A 32 -7.58 -11.92 2.47
CA ASN A 32 -8.20 -11.42 1.23
C ASN A 32 -8.31 -12.48 0.13
N LYS A 33 -7.62 -13.62 0.24
CA LYS A 33 -7.75 -14.75 -0.69
C LYS A 33 -8.98 -15.58 -0.37
N ASN A 34 -9.91 -15.72 -1.33
CA ASN A 34 -11.15 -16.49 -1.15
C ASN A 34 -11.24 -17.73 -2.04
N SER A 35 -10.25 -17.97 -2.91
CA SER A 35 -10.23 -19.06 -3.87
C SER A 35 -8.90 -19.82 -3.87
N THR A 36 -8.88 -21.01 -4.46
CA THR A 36 -7.67 -21.77 -4.78
C THR A 36 -7.27 -21.65 -6.25
N ASP A 37 -8.15 -21.12 -7.11
CA ASP A 37 -7.86 -20.82 -8.51
C ASP A 37 -6.86 -19.67 -8.64
N SER A 38 -5.83 -19.83 -9.48
CA SER A 38 -4.73 -18.87 -9.56
C SER A 38 -5.16 -17.49 -10.03
N GLU A 39 -6.04 -17.42 -11.04
CA GLU A 39 -6.55 -16.15 -11.53
C GLU A 39 -7.40 -15.47 -10.45
N GLN A 40 -8.29 -16.23 -9.80
CA GLN A 40 -9.16 -15.69 -8.76
C GLN A 40 -8.36 -15.22 -7.54
N ILE A 41 -7.31 -15.93 -7.13
CA ILE A 41 -6.40 -15.46 -6.07
C ILE A 41 -5.81 -14.10 -6.42
N VAL A 42 -5.26 -13.95 -7.63
CA VAL A 42 -4.64 -12.68 -8.05
C VAL A 42 -5.68 -11.57 -8.15
N LEU A 43 -6.89 -11.87 -8.62
CA LEU A 43 -8.01 -10.91 -8.67
C LEU A 43 -8.50 -10.49 -7.28
N ASP A 44 -8.61 -11.42 -6.35
CA ASP A 44 -8.99 -11.13 -4.96
C ASP A 44 -7.99 -10.17 -4.32
N LEU A 45 -6.69 -10.45 -4.46
CA LEU A 45 -5.61 -9.62 -3.94
C LEU A 45 -5.54 -8.25 -4.64
N PHE A 46 -5.77 -8.23 -5.97
CA PHE A 46 -5.87 -7.00 -6.74
C PHE A 46 -7.01 -6.12 -6.21
N ASN A 47 -8.21 -6.67 -6.07
CA ASN A 47 -9.39 -5.97 -5.56
C ASN A 47 -9.17 -5.46 -4.12
N ALA A 48 -8.58 -6.27 -3.25
CA ALA A 48 -8.26 -5.87 -1.88
C ALA A 48 -7.30 -4.67 -1.84
N GLN A 49 -6.25 -4.68 -2.68
CA GLN A 49 -5.30 -3.56 -2.75
C GLN A 49 -5.95 -2.29 -3.30
N ILE A 50 -6.61 -2.36 -4.46
CA ILE A 50 -7.15 -1.15 -5.12
C ILE A 50 -8.27 -0.49 -4.33
N ASN A 51 -8.98 -1.25 -3.48
CA ASN A 51 -10.00 -0.72 -2.58
C ASN A 51 -9.39 -0.10 -1.30
N SER A 52 -8.11 -0.36 -1.04
CA SER A 52 -7.41 0.16 0.13
C SER A 52 -6.55 1.39 -0.17
N LEU A 53 -6.31 1.70 -1.46
CA LEU A 53 -5.34 2.71 -1.88
C LEU A 53 -5.93 3.75 -2.84
N VAL A 54 -5.39 4.97 -2.71
CA VAL A 54 -5.59 6.07 -3.66
C VAL A 54 -4.24 6.55 -4.22
N HIS A 55 -4.27 7.15 -5.41
CA HIS A 55 -3.07 7.75 -6.02
C HIS A 55 -2.77 9.10 -5.37
N GLU A 56 -1.65 9.20 -4.67
CA GLU A 56 -1.18 10.44 -4.04
C GLU A 56 0.33 10.39 -3.85
N ASN A 57 1.00 11.55 -3.89
CA ASN A 57 2.45 11.70 -3.77
C ASN A 57 2.91 12.18 -2.37
N LEU A 58 2.00 12.38 -1.44
CA LEU A 58 2.31 12.68 -0.05
C LEU A 58 3.17 11.55 0.57
N PHE A 59 4.04 11.92 1.52
CA PHE A 59 4.87 10.98 2.28
C PHE A 59 5.63 9.98 1.38
N ASN A 60 6.18 10.50 0.27
CA ASN A 60 6.90 9.70 -0.70
C ASN A 60 8.31 9.35 -0.19
N GLU A 61 8.84 9.96 0.85
CA GLU A 61 10.17 9.68 1.39
C GLU A 61 10.31 8.26 1.98
N TRP A 62 9.22 7.63 2.45
CA TRP A 62 9.25 6.29 3.07
C TRP A 62 9.36 5.09 2.10
N GLY A 63 9.59 5.34 0.81
CA GLY A 63 9.81 4.25 -0.16
C GLY A 63 8.63 3.27 -0.32
N VAL A 64 8.97 2.01 -0.63
CA VAL A 64 8.02 0.91 -0.86
C VAL A 64 7.97 0.02 0.37
N MET A 65 6.99 0.25 1.23
CA MET A 65 6.74 -0.54 2.45
C MET A 65 5.27 -0.98 2.47
N PRO A 66 4.96 -2.25 2.13
CA PRO A 66 3.57 -2.71 1.99
C PRO A 66 2.72 -2.45 3.24
N LEU A 67 3.19 -2.83 4.42
CA LEU A 67 2.39 -2.70 5.65
C LEU A 67 2.25 -1.26 6.13
N LEU A 68 3.29 -0.43 6.00
CA LEU A 68 3.17 1.01 6.25
C LEU A 68 2.11 1.62 5.31
N THR A 69 2.10 1.19 4.05
CA THR A 69 1.16 1.69 3.05
C THR A 69 -0.27 1.24 3.33
N LEU A 70 -0.47 -0.05 3.61
CA LEU A 70 -1.79 -0.66 3.80
C LEU A 70 -2.42 -0.31 5.16
N ASN A 71 -1.62 -0.20 6.23
CA ASN A 71 -2.12 0.03 7.58
C ASN A 71 -2.05 1.48 8.06
N SER A 72 -1.17 2.32 7.47
CA SER A 72 -0.97 3.69 7.95
C SER A 72 -1.22 4.75 6.88
N ARG A 73 -0.66 4.60 5.68
CA ARG A 73 -0.68 5.67 4.66
C ARG A 73 -2.01 5.72 3.92
N GLY A 74 -2.50 4.60 3.40
CA GLY A 74 -3.71 4.52 2.57
C GLY A 74 -3.56 5.09 1.15
N PHE A 75 -2.36 5.50 0.74
CA PHE A 75 -2.10 6.04 -0.59
C PHE A 75 -0.69 5.75 -1.08
N ALA A 76 -0.47 5.86 -2.40
CA ALA A 76 0.85 5.72 -3.02
C ALA A 76 0.82 6.12 -4.51
N ILE A 77 1.96 6.53 -5.08
CA ILE A 77 2.09 6.72 -6.53
C ILE A 77 2.14 5.39 -7.30
N CYS A 78 1.87 5.42 -8.61
CA CYS A 78 1.76 4.26 -9.50
C CYS A 78 2.91 3.25 -9.38
N GLY A 79 4.16 3.73 -9.34
CA GLY A 79 5.35 2.87 -9.19
C GLY A 79 5.36 2.05 -7.90
N ARG A 80 4.89 2.64 -6.81
CA ARG A 80 4.86 2.00 -5.49
C ARG A 80 3.66 1.08 -5.35
N GLN A 81 2.50 1.50 -5.83
CA GLN A 81 1.33 0.62 -5.86
C GLN A 81 1.64 -0.65 -6.66
N SER A 82 2.23 -0.50 -7.86
CA SER A 82 2.61 -1.63 -8.71
C SER A 82 3.64 -2.53 -8.05
N GLU A 83 4.62 -1.96 -7.36
CA GLU A 83 5.63 -2.74 -6.65
C GLU A 83 5.04 -3.48 -5.43
N ILE A 84 4.18 -2.83 -4.65
CA ILE A 84 3.45 -3.47 -3.54
C ILE A 84 2.61 -4.64 -4.06
N PHE A 85 1.91 -4.46 -5.18
CA PHE A 85 1.11 -5.54 -5.77
C PHE A 85 1.97 -6.73 -6.21
N CYS A 86 3.13 -6.45 -6.82
CA CYS A 86 4.06 -7.51 -7.17
C CYS A 86 4.61 -8.21 -5.92
N GLN A 87 4.94 -7.48 -4.84
CA GLN A 87 5.34 -8.10 -3.57
C GLN A 87 4.23 -8.97 -2.96
N ILE A 88 2.97 -8.52 -3.02
CA ILE A 88 1.80 -9.31 -2.59
C ILE A 88 1.71 -10.60 -3.41
N ALA A 89 1.73 -10.51 -4.74
CA ALA A 89 1.65 -11.66 -5.62
C ALA A 89 2.83 -12.63 -5.43
N LYS A 90 4.05 -12.10 -5.26
CA LYS A 90 5.25 -12.88 -4.96
C LYS A 90 5.12 -13.66 -3.66
N ASN A 91 4.68 -13.00 -2.59
CA ASN A 91 4.42 -13.66 -1.30
C ASN A 91 3.28 -14.68 -1.38
N ALA A 92 2.31 -14.50 -2.29
CA ALA A 92 1.24 -15.45 -2.55
C ALA A 92 1.66 -16.64 -3.45
N GLY A 93 2.92 -16.67 -3.89
CA GLY A 93 3.49 -17.78 -4.68
C GLY A 93 3.59 -17.53 -6.18
N PHE A 94 3.23 -16.35 -6.68
CA PHE A 94 3.24 -16.05 -8.11
C PHE A 94 4.49 -15.27 -8.52
N PRO A 95 5.22 -15.67 -9.58
CA PRO A 95 6.22 -14.80 -10.18
C PRO A 95 5.58 -13.47 -10.61
N SER A 96 6.26 -12.37 -10.35
CA SER A 96 5.71 -11.03 -10.55
C SER A 96 6.79 -10.06 -11.00
N ARG A 97 6.42 -9.09 -11.84
CA ARG A 97 7.31 -8.01 -12.28
C ARG A 97 6.56 -6.71 -12.42
N LYS A 98 7.23 -5.59 -12.16
CA LYS A 98 6.74 -4.27 -12.55
C LYS A 98 7.29 -3.91 -13.92
N ILE A 99 6.50 -3.16 -14.69
CA ILE A 99 6.90 -2.60 -15.98
C ILE A 99 6.91 -1.09 -15.81
N SER A 100 8.11 -0.51 -15.88
CA SER A 100 8.25 0.94 -15.99
C SER A 100 7.90 1.33 -17.42
N LEU A 101 6.82 2.08 -17.57
CA LEU A 101 6.40 2.72 -18.81
C LEU A 101 6.81 4.20 -18.79
N ASN A 102 6.69 4.89 -19.92
CA ASN A 102 6.90 6.34 -19.96
C ASN A 102 5.86 7.08 -19.08
N GLY A 103 6.29 7.56 -17.91
CA GLY A 103 5.44 8.29 -16.95
C GLY A 103 4.33 7.45 -16.32
N HIS A 104 4.45 6.12 -16.28
CA HIS A 104 3.51 5.22 -15.59
C HIS A 104 4.20 3.90 -15.24
N VAL A 105 3.65 3.17 -14.27
CA VAL A 105 4.16 1.84 -13.92
C VAL A 105 2.96 0.92 -13.73
N VAL A 106 3.08 -0.30 -14.27
CA VAL A 106 2.07 -1.36 -14.14
C VAL A 106 2.73 -2.64 -13.61
N SER A 107 1.91 -3.64 -13.29
CA SER A 107 2.35 -4.93 -12.80
C SER A 107 1.99 -6.05 -13.79
N GLU A 108 2.81 -7.09 -13.84
CA GLU A 108 2.48 -8.36 -14.47
C GLU A 108 2.70 -9.50 -13.49
N ILE A 109 1.71 -10.41 -13.42
CA ILE A 109 1.73 -11.59 -12.57
C ILE A 109 1.69 -12.83 -13.47
N PHE A 110 2.52 -13.83 -13.15
CA PHE A 110 2.60 -15.07 -13.90
C PHE A 110 1.77 -16.17 -13.23
N TYR A 111 0.83 -16.72 -13.97
CA TYR A 111 0.03 -17.89 -13.62
C TYR A 111 -0.45 -18.56 -14.91
N TYR A 112 -0.89 -19.83 -14.88
CA TYR A 112 -1.32 -20.56 -16.09
C TYR A 112 -0.35 -20.43 -17.27
N ASP A 113 0.95 -20.52 -16.97
CA ASP A 113 2.06 -20.40 -17.91
C ASP A 113 2.09 -19.11 -18.76
N LYS A 114 1.45 -18.04 -18.28
CA LYS A 114 1.33 -16.77 -18.99
C LYS A 114 1.47 -15.58 -18.05
N TRP A 115 1.97 -14.48 -18.60
CA TRP A 115 1.95 -13.18 -17.93
C TRP A 115 0.60 -12.51 -18.10
N HIS A 116 0.10 -11.88 -17.03
CA HIS A 116 -1.17 -11.19 -16.98
C HIS A 116 -0.97 -9.80 -16.40
N LEU A 117 -1.41 -8.76 -17.12
CA LEU A 117 -1.18 -7.36 -16.77
C LEU A 117 -2.27 -6.80 -15.86
N PHE A 118 -1.83 -6.08 -14.83
CA PHE A 118 -2.67 -5.38 -13.88
C PHE A 118 -2.19 -3.94 -13.71
N ASP A 119 -3.12 -2.99 -13.79
CA ASP A 119 -2.88 -1.61 -13.45
C ASP A 119 -3.64 -1.27 -12.16
N VAL A 120 -2.94 -1.42 -11.04
CA VAL A 120 -3.49 -1.15 -9.70
C VAL A 120 -3.74 0.34 -9.46
N ASP A 121 -3.02 1.22 -10.16
CA ASP A 121 -3.17 2.66 -10.05
C ASP A 121 -4.46 3.14 -10.71
N ARG A 122 -4.74 2.60 -11.90
CA ARG A 122 -5.97 2.87 -12.67
C ARG A 122 -7.09 1.90 -12.34
N LYS A 123 -6.86 0.98 -11.41
CA LYS A 123 -7.84 0.00 -10.92
C LYS A 123 -8.45 -0.81 -12.08
N THR A 124 -7.61 -1.24 -13.02
CA THR A 124 -8.05 -1.90 -14.25
C THR A 124 -7.12 -3.03 -14.70
N TYR A 125 -7.64 -3.88 -15.58
CA TYR A 125 -6.92 -4.90 -16.33
C TYR A 125 -7.69 -5.17 -17.64
N PHE A 126 -7.02 -5.75 -18.64
CA PHE A 126 -7.60 -5.99 -19.96
C PHE A 126 -7.85 -7.47 -20.17
N LYS A 127 -9.03 -7.85 -20.67
CA LYS A 127 -9.39 -9.24 -20.98
C LYS A 127 -9.72 -9.41 -22.46
N SER A 128 -9.37 -10.56 -23.02
CA SER A 128 -9.88 -11.06 -24.29
C SER A 128 -10.11 -12.57 -24.18
N ASN A 129 -11.24 -13.06 -24.69
CA ASN A 129 -11.64 -14.48 -24.55
C ASN A 129 -11.50 -14.98 -23.10
N ASN A 130 -12.01 -14.20 -22.15
CA ASN A 130 -11.95 -14.43 -20.71
C ASN A 130 -10.55 -14.51 -20.06
N THR A 131 -9.47 -14.29 -20.80
CA THR A 131 -8.09 -14.31 -20.29
C THR A 131 -7.56 -12.88 -20.09
N ILE A 132 -6.89 -12.61 -18.97
CA ILE A 132 -6.22 -11.32 -18.77
C ILE A 132 -5.02 -11.21 -19.71
N LEU A 133 -4.90 -10.09 -20.42
CA LEU A 133 -3.86 -9.91 -21.43
C LEU A 133 -2.51 -9.57 -20.79
N SER A 134 -1.43 -10.06 -21.40
CA SER A 134 -0.07 -9.62 -21.08
C SER A 134 0.21 -8.24 -21.67
N TYR A 135 1.23 -7.56 -21.14
CA TYR A 135 1.78 -6.35 -21.74
C TYR A 135 2.20 -6.57 -23.19
N GLU A 136 2.91 -7.67 -23.45
CA GLU A 136 3.41 -8.00 -24.78
C GLU A 136 2.28 -8.14 -25.81
N LYS A 137 1.16 -8.75 -25.42
CA LYS A 137 0.00 -8.91 -26.28
C LYS A 137 -0.67 -7.55 -26.56
N LEU A 138 -0.76 -6.69 -25.56
CA LEU A 138 -1.36 -5.35 -25.67
C LEU A 138 -0.57 -4.40 -26.57
N ILE A 139 0.76 -4.46 -26.55
CA ILE A 139 1.58 -3.60 -27.43
C ILE A 139 1.60 -4.08 -28.89
N LYS A 140 1.45 -5.39 -29.12
CA LYS A 140 1.37 -5.99 -30.47
C LYS A 140 0.05 -5.66 -31.16
N ASP A 141 -1.03 -5.55 -30.39
CA ASP A 141 -2.34 -5.17 -30.91
C ASP A 141 -3.00 -4.12 -29.98
N PRO A 142 -2.70 -2.82 -30.19
CA PRO A 142 -3.25 -1.74 -29.38
C PRO A 142 -4.78 -1.60 -29.47
N LEU A 143 -5.46 -2.26 -30.43
CA LEU A 143 -6.93 -2.25 -30.46
C LEU A 143 -7.52 -3.06 -29.29
N LEU A 144 -6.74 -3.95 -28.67
CA LEU A 144 -7.15 -4.72 -27.51
C LEU A 144 -7.42 -3.87 -26.27
N PHE A 145 -6.89 -2.64 -26.19
CA PHE A 145 -7.25 -1.68 -25.13
C PHE A 145 -8.72 -1.24 -25.19
N ASN A 146 -9.39 -1.41 -26.35
CA ASN A 146 -10.76 -0.97 -26.59
C ASN A 146 -11.81 -2.09 -26.45
N GLN A 147 -11.40 -3.35 -26.29
CA GLN A 147 -12.33 -4.47 -26.11
C GLN A 147 -12.96 -4.44 -24.70
N LYS A 148 -14.25 -4.80 -24.61
CA LYS A 148 -15.12 -4.60 -23.42
C LYS A 148 -14.44 -5.04 -22.12
N ARG A 149 -14.52 -4.13 -21.13
CA ARG A 149 -13.71 -4.10 -19.92
C ARG A 149 -14.36 -4.84 -18.76
N SER A 150 -13.54 -5.55 -17.99
CA SER A 150 -13.77 -5.76 -16.56
C SER A 150 -13.78 -4.41 -15.81
N LYS A 151 -14.61 -4.34 -14.74
CA LYS A 151 -14.86 -3.20 -13.83
C LYS A 151 -13.86 -2.02 -13.94
N ASN A 152 -14.29 -0.92 -14.56
CA ASN A 152 -13.59 0.37 -14.47
C ASN A 152 -14.35 1.29 -13.50
N TYR A 153 -13.65 1.88 -12.55
CA TYR A 153 -14.20 2.77 -11.52
C TYR A 153 -14.12 4.27 -11.87
N ILE A 154 -13.80 4.66 -13.11
CA ILE A 154 -13.55 6.06 -13.48
C ILE A 154 -14.47 6.51 -14.62
N ALA A 155 -15.26 7.55 -14.38
CA ALA A 155 -16.09 8.25 -15.36
C ALA A 155 -15.22 9.14 -16.30
N ASN A 156 -15.64 9.30 -17.57
CA ASN A 156 -14.94 9.99 -18.68
C ASN A 156 -13.81 9.21 -19.38
N VAL A 157 -14.23 8.11 -20.00
CA VAL A 157 -13.40 7.04 -20.52
C VAL A 157 -12.63 7.36 -21.83
N THR A 158 -13.18 8.03 -22.82
CA THR A 158 -12.56 7.97 -24.17
C THR A 158 -11.24 8.76 -24.28
N THR A 159 -11.21 9.99 -23.78
CA THR A 159 -10.01 10.86 -23.83
C THR A 159 -8.90 10.38 -22.90
N ILE A 160 -9.27 9.87 -21.71
CA ILE A 160 -8.32 9.27 -20.76
C ILE A 160 -7.63 8.07 -21.39
N PHE A 161 -8.38 7.22 -22.09
CA PHE A 161 -7.83 5.99 -22.66
C PHE A 161 -6.87 6.24 -23.83
N LYS A 162 -7.10 7.24 -24.69
CA LYS A 162 -6.11 7.55 -25.76
C LYS A 162 -4.76 7.99 -25.18
N LYS A 163 -4.76 8.90 -24.18
CA LYS A 163 -3.53 9.35 -23.51
C LYS A 163 -2.88 8.24 -22.69
N TYR A 164 -3.69 7.40 -22.06
CA TYR A 164 -3.25 6.24 -21.28
C TYR A 164 -2.60 5.17 -22.17
N ASN A 165 -3.26 4.74 -23.24
CA ASN A 165 -2.76 3.73 -24.19
C ASN A 165 -1.42 4.17 -24.80
N LYS A 166 -1.24 5.48 -25.06
CA LYS A 166 0.03 6.03 -25.56
C LYS A 166 1.23 5.68 -24.67
N LYS A 167 1.03 5.54 -23.35
CA LYS A 167 2.10 5.16 -22.41
C LYS A 167 2.59 3.72 -22.62
N PHE A 168 1.74 2.84 -23.18
CA PHE A 168 2.11 1.46 -23.49
C PHE A 168 2.79 1.34 -24.84
N THR A 169 2.40 2.16 -25.81
CA THR A 169 2.93 2.09 -27.19
C THR A 169 4.28 2.78 -27.37
N THR A 170 4.70 3.63 -26.44
CA THR A 170 6.07 4.17 -26.41
C THR A 170 6.98 3.16 -25.70
N THR A 171 7.52 2.19 -26.44
CA THR A 171 8.17 1.00 -25.87
C THR A 171 9.69 1.10 -25.71
N ASN A 172 10.33 2.08 -26.32
CA ASN A 172 11.80 2.14 -26.46
C ASN A 172 12.55 2.23 -25.11
N ASP A 173 11.90 2.71 -24.06
CA ASP A 173 12.46 2.92 -22.72
C ASP A 173 11.83 2.03 -21.64
N ASN A 174 10.98 1.07 -22.03
CA ASN A 174 10.23 0.26 -21.06
C ASN A 174 11.14 -0.77 -20.38
N LYS A 175 11.06 -0.83 -19.04
CA LYS A 175 11.93 -1.70 -18.22
C LYS A 175 11.11 -2.68 -17.40
N PHE A 176 11.47 -3.96 -17.50
CA PHE A 176 10.93 -5.03 -16.67
C PHE A 176 11.78 -5.20 -15.42
N ILE A 177 11.15 -5.16 -14.25
CA ILE A 177 11.83 -5.30 -12.96
C ILE A 177 11.13 -6.42 -12.18
N ASN A 178 11.79 -7.58 -12.09
CA ASN A 178 11.29 -8.74 -11.36
C ASN A 178 11.41 -8.54 -9.85
N ILE A 179 10.39 -8.95 -9.10
CA ILE A 179 10.46 -9.02 -7.63
C ILE A 179 11.16 -10.31 -7.24
N LYS A 180 12.37 -10.16 -6.69
CA LYS A 180 13.25 -11.30 -6.38
C LYS A 180 13.00 -11.90 -5.01
N LYS A 181 12.70 -11.06 -4.02
CA LYS A 181 12.61 -11.46 -2.60
C LYS A 181 11.17 -11.39 -2.11
N ASN A 182 10.80 -12.33 -1.26
CA ASN A 182 9.57 -12.23 -0.48
C ASN A 182 9.72 -11.10 0.54
N ASN A 183 8.63 -10.37 0.76
CA ASN A 183 8.57 -9.36 1.81
C ASN A 183 8.38 -10.06 3.17
N THR A 184 9.18 -9.69 4.15
CA THR A 184 9.15 -10.22 5.52
C THR A 184 8.81 -9.14 6.54
N ASP A 185 8.26 -8.01 6.09
CA ASP A 185 7.88 -6.91 6.97
C ASP A 185 6.79 -7.37 7.94
N THR A 186 6.84 -6.83 9.14
CA THR A 186 5.84 -7.04 10.19
C THR A 186 5.32 -5.70 10.68
N PHE A 187 4.02 -5.63 10.91
CA PHE A 187 3.41 -4.48 11.55
C PHE A 187 3.36 -4.72 13.06
N LEU A 188 4.43 -4.33 13.75
CA LEU A 188 4.56 -4.49 15.19
C LEU A 188 4.71 -3.12 15.85
N LEU A 189 3.69 -2.75 16.62
CA LEU A 189 3.74 -1.56 17.46
C LEU A 189 4.56 -1.85 18.70
N SER A 190 5.26 -0.83 19.17
CA SER A 190 6.16 -0.86 20.31
C SER A 190 5.85 0.36 21.18
N ILE A 191 5.35 0.13 22.38
CA ILE A 191 4.97 1.20 23.30
C ILE A 191 5.85 1.18 24.57
N PRO A 192 6.33 2.34 25.07
CA PRO A 192 7.15 2.42 26.27
C PRO A 192 6.46 1.90 27.55
N PRO A 193 7.22 1.68 28.64
CA PRO A 193 6.64 1.49 29.97
C PRO A 193 5.65 2.59 30.32
N ASN A 194 4.58 2.26 31.05
CA ASN A 194 3.59 3.21 31.55
C ASN A 194 2.96 4.13 30.48
N SER A 195 2.88 3.64 29.23
CA SER A 195 2.31 4.37 28.09
C SER A 195 0.93 3.83 27.71
N ILE A 196 0.15 4.65 27.01
CA ILE A 196 -1.18 4.28 26.52
C ILE A 196 -1.23 4.47 25.01
N PHE A 197 -1.62 3.43 24.29
CA PHE A 197 -1.93 3.50 22.87
C PHE A 197 -3.45 3.56 22.66
N ALA A 198 -3.92 4.57 21.95
CA ALA A 198 -5.32 4.78 21.63
C ALA A 198 -5.55 4.68 20.12
N PHE A 199 -6.50 3.83 19.71
CA PHE A 199 -6.97 3.70 18.33
C PHE A 199 -8.41 3.16 18.29
N PRO A 200 -9.35 3.76 17.51
CA PRO A 200 -9.21 5.03 16.83
C PRO A 200 -9.07 6.18 17.83
N PHE A 201 -8.21 7.15 17.52
CA PHE A 201 -8.21 8.47 18.15
C PHE A 201 -8.91 9.42 17.19
N LEU A 202 -10.06 9.95 17.63
CA LEU A 202 -10.91 10.78 16.77
C LEU A 202 -10.18 12.09 16.45
N PRO A 203 -10.21 12.53 15.17
CA PRO A 203 -9.61 13.79 14.79
C PRO A 203 -10.41 14.98 15.35
N ASP A 204 -9.72 16.09 15.58
CA ASP A 204 -10.35 17.39 15.69
C ASP A 204 -10.61 17.93 14.26
N TYR A 205 -11.88 17.88 13.84
CA TYR A 205 -12.29 18.28 12.51
C TYR A 205 -11.98 19.75 12.16
N LYS A 206 -11.68 20.61 13.13
CA LYS A 206 -11.37 22.03 12.90
C LYS A 206 -9.87 22.30 12.77
N THR A 207 -9.06 21.62 13.55
CA THR A 207 -7.62 21.96 13.71
C THR A 207 -6.70 20.94 13.06
N ASP A 208 -7.19 19.74 12.78
CA ASP A 208 -6.37 18.71 12.20
C ASP A 208 -6.10 18.93 10.72
N PHE A 209 -4.81 18.81 10.34
CA PHE A 209 -4.37 18.86 8.96
C PHE A 209 -5.00 17.78 8.07
N TYR A 210 -5.34 16.61 8.65
CA TYR A 210 -6.10 15.53 8.00
C TYR A 210 -7.27 15.08 8.87
N PRO A 211 -8.41 15.79 8.81
CA PRO A 211 -9.54 15.55 9.70
C PRO A 211 -10.38 14.31 9.29
N TYR A 212 -10.14 13.76 8.10
CA TYR A 212 -10.90 12.61 7.58
C TYR A 212 -10.19 11.26 7.77
N ASN A 213 -8.97 11.26 8.33
CA ASN A 213 -8.22 10.03 8.59
C ASN A 213 -8.39 9.59 10.05
N THR A 214 -8.58 8.29 10.26
CA THR A 214 -8.54 7.71 11.61
C THR A 214 -7.10 7.70 12.12
N LYS A 215 -6.87 8.24 13.32
CA LYS A 215 -5.52 8.38 13.89
C LYS A 215 -5.28 7.39 15.01
N ALA A 216 -4.01 7.14 15.29
CA ALA A 216 -3.56 6.54 16.54
C ALA A 216 -2.90 7.63 17.39
N LYS A 217 -3.06 7.56 18.71
CA LYS A 217 -2.33 8.42 19.65
C LYS A 217 -1.58 7.57 20.66
N LEU A 218 -0.31 7.88 20.86
CA LEU A 218 0.53 7.26 21.89
C LEU A 218 0.79 8.31 22.98
N PHE A 219 0.26 8.06 24.16
CA PHE A 219 0.55 8.84 25.36
C PHE A 219 1.78 8.26 26.03
N VAL A 220 2.81 9.08 26.19
CA VAL A 220 4.06 8.71 26.87
C VAL A 220 4.06 9.28 28.29
N PRO A 221 4.66 8.58 29.28
CA PRO A 221 4.71 9.09 30.64
C PRO A 221 5.59 10.34 30.73
N ASN A 222 5.31 11.19 31.73
CA ASN A 222 6.13 12.36 32.00
C ASN A 222 7.58 11.96 32.28
N GLY A 223 8.53 12.74 31.77
CA GLY A 223 9.96 12.43 31.87
C GLY A 223 10.44 11.25 31.03
N PHE A 224 9.62 10.72 30.11
CA PHE A 224 10.06 9.67 29.19
C PHE A 224 11.29 10.12 28.39
N ASN A 225 12.37 9.35 28.50
CA ASN A 225 13.56 9.48 27.67
C ASN A 225 13.83 8.15 26.96
N GLY A 226 13.82 8.16 25.63
CA GLY A 226 14.11 6.99 24.84
C GLY A 226 13.67 7.09 23.40
N THR A 227 13.81 5.99 22.67
CA THR A 227 13.41 5.90 21.26
C THR A 227 12.13 5.10 21.09
N ILE A 228 11.19 5.70 20.37
CA ILE A 228 9.96 5.06 19.91
C ILE A 228 10.12 4.76 18.41
N ARG A 229 9.89 3.50 18.04
CA ARG A 229 9.92 3.04 16.64
C ARG A 229 8.63 2.30 16.38
N ASN A 230 7.79 2.85 15.52
CA ASN A 230 6.50 2.27 15.15
C ASN A 230 6.33 2.30 13.63
N PRO A 231 5.66 1.29 13.03
CA PRO A 231 5.35 1.25 11.60
C PRO A 231 4.15 2.14 11.23
N LEU A 232 4.07 3.33 11.84
CA LEU A 232 3.04 4.34 11.61
C LEU A 232 3.70 5.65 11.16
N ILE A 233 3.02 6.39 10.29
CA ILE A 233 3.44 7.74 9.93
C ILE A 233 3.18 8.65 11.12
N LEU A 234 4.24 9.31 11.60
CA LEU A 234 4.14 10.35 12.62
C LEU A 234 3.66 11.64 11.96
N ILE A 235 2.49 12.14 12.40
CA ILE A 235 1.87 13.35 11.82
C ILE A 235 1.81 14.53 12.80
N ASN A 236 1.90 14.28 14.11
CA ASN A 236 1.84 15.32 15.13
C ASN A 236 2.57 14.86 16.42
N VAL A 237 3.09 15.82 17.18
CA VAL A 237 3.59 15.63 18.55
C VAL A 237 3.10 16.80 19.40
N GLU A 238 2.51 16.48 20.55
CA GLU A 238 1.98 17.45 21.51
C GLU A 238 2.65 17.23 22.87
N GLY A 239 2.80 18.31 23.66
CA GLY A 239 3.36 18.25 25.01
C GLY A 239 4.51 19.24 25.19
N THR A 240 5.49 18.89 26.03
CA THR A 240 6.67 19.72 26.27
C THR A 240 7.92 18.85 26.32
N GLY A 241 9.06 19.41 25.89
CA GLY A 241 10.36 18.73 25.94
C GLY A 241 11.10 18.77 24.61
N GLU A 242 12.02 17.83 24.42
CA GLU A 242 12.87 17.75 23.23
C GLU A 242 12.68 16.41 22.52
N ILE A 243 12.52 16.45 21.20
CA ILE A 243 12.43 15.26 20.36
C ILE A 243 13.47 15.31 19.25
N LYS A 244 13.81 14.13 18.71
CA LYS A 244 14.71 13.98 17.56
C LYS A 244 14.02 13.14 16.49
N ILE A 245 13.81 13.71 15.31
CA ILE A 245 13.24 13.03 14.13
C ILE A 245 14.29 13.07 13.02
N ASN A 246 14.69 11.92 12.48
CA ASN A 246 15.68 11.81 11.39
C ASN A 246 16.95 12.66 11.62
N ASN A 247 17.44 12.63 12.85
CA ASN A 247 18.58 13.42 13.33
C ASN A 247 18.40 14.92 13.54
N VAL A 248 17.22 15.47 13.24
CA VAL A 248 16.88 16.87 13.52
C VAL A 248 16.24 16.96 14.90
N LYS A 249 16.74 17.89 15.73
CA LYS A 249 16.24 18.15 17.08
C LYS A 249 15.13 19.21 17.02
N PHE A 250 14.04 18.98 17.72
CA PHE A 250 12.93 19.91 17.88
C PHE A 250 12.64 20.12 19.36
N THR A 251 12.36 21.35 19.74
CA THR A 251 11.84 21.69 21.07
C THR A 251 10.35 21.91 20.96
N ILE A 252 9.57 21.21 21.79
CA ILE A 252 8.12 21.36 21.84
C ILE A 252 7.83 22.43 22.91
N PRO A 253 7.36 23.63 22.52
CA PRO A 253 7.10 24.71 23.45
C PRO A 253 5.91 24.38 24.37
N LYS A 254 5.87 25.06 25.52
CA LYS A 254 4.73 25.03 26.46
C LYS A 254 3.47 25.61 25.84
#